data_AF-A0A7G5BVF3-F1
#
_entry.id   AF-A0A7G5BVF3-F1
#
_cell.length_a   1.000
_cell.length_b   1.000
_cell.length_c   1.000
_cell.angle_alpha   90.00
_cell.angle_beta   90.00
_cell.angle_gamma   90.00
#
_symmetry.space_group_name_H-M   'P 1'
#
loop_
_entity.id
_entity.type
_entity.pdbx_description
1 polymer ?
#
loop_
_entity_poly.entity_id
_entity_poly.type
_entity_poly.pdbx_seq_one_letter_code
_entity_poly.pdbx_strand_id
1 'polypeptide(L)'
;MNTEFAVRDFKDGWRFLDFAFITEGYKICIEIDSYGTHWRDLDRYQFADHLILQNHLVVDGWIVMRFSYDDKINRVAASKSSNNYSAD
;
A
#
# COMPACT_ATOMS: atom_id res chain seq x y z
N MET A 1 12.47 3.31 -9.86
CA MET A 1 11.54 3.01 -8.76
C MET A 1 12.12 3.66 -7.53
N ASN A 2 11.34 4.52 -6.88
CA ASN A 2 11.77 5.27 -5.70
C ASN A 2 10.99 4.78 -4.49
N THR A 3 11.65 4.72 -3.34
CA THR A 3 11.04 4.46 -2.03
C THR A 3 10.72 5.79 -1.36
N GLU A 4 9.65 5.86 -0.56
CA GLU A 4 9.25 7.07 0.17
C GLU A 4 9.17 8.31 -0.74
N PHE A 5 8.52 8.15 -1.89
CA PHE A 5 8.49 9.19 -2.91
C PHE A 5 7.52 10.31 -2.53
N ALA A 6 8.04 11.54 -2.43
CA ALA A 6 7.26 12.70 -2.04
C ALA A 6 6.37 13.20 -3.19
N VAL A 7 5.08 13.33 -2.93
CA VAL A 7 4.08 13.95 -3.81
C VAL A 7 3.39 15.10 -3.09
N ARG A 8 3.00 16.14 -3.85
CA ARG A 8 2.13 17.19 -3.33
C ARG A 8 0.69 16.71 -3.36
N ASP A 9 -0.03 16.88 -2.26
CA ASP A 9 -1.48 16.70 -2.25
C ASP A 9 -2.24 17.99 -2.59
N PHE A 10 -3.55 17.87 -2.83
CA PHE A 10 -4.42 19.02 -3.11
C PHE A 10 -4.71 19.91 -1.89
N LYS A 11 -4.10 19.64 -0.74
CA LYS A 11 -4.17 20.46 0.49
C LYS A 11 -2.84 21.16 0.78
N ASP A 12 -1.97 21.28 -0.22
CA ASP A 12 -0.61 21.85 -0.12
C ASP A 12 0.30 21.12 0.88
N GLY A 13 -0.05 19.89 1.24
CA GLY A 13 0.76 18.98 2.05
C GLY A 13 1.70 18.13 1.21
N TRP A 14 2.74 17.60 1.87
CA TRP A 14 3.59 16.55 1.32
C TRP A 14 3.11 15.18 1.80
N ARG A 15 3.05 14.23 0.87
CA ARG A 15 2.72 12.83 1.13
C ARG A 15 3.82 11.94 0.61
N PHE A 16 4.05 10.83 1.27
CA PHE A 16 5.10 9.89 0.93
C PHE A 16 4.43 8.58 0.51
N LEU A 17 4.74 8.13 -0.70
CA LEU A 17 4.31 6.83 -1.22
C LEU A 17 5.36 5.79 -0.84
N ASP A 18 4.96 4.60 -0.40
CA ASP A 18 5.91 3.52 -0.08
C ASP A 18 6.84 3.27 -1.28
N PHE A 19 6.24 3.12 -2.47
CA PHE A 19 6.98 3.07 -3.72
C PHE A 19 6.29 3.85 -4.85
N ALA A 20 7.11 4.55 -5.64
CA ALA A 20 6.69 5.16 -6.89
C ALA A 20 7.49 4.62 -8.07
N PHE A 21 6.80 4.28 -9.15
CA PHE A 21 7.37 3.99 -10.44
C PHE A 21 6.82 4.96 -11.47
N ILE A 22 7.69 5.86 -11.95
CA ILE A 22 7.34 6.89 -12.93
C ILE A 22 8.16 6.62 -14.18
N THR A 23 7.48 6.54 -15.31
CA THR A 23 8.08 6.40 -16.65
C THR A 23 7.33 7.30 -17.63
N GLU A 24 7.75 7.34 -18.89
CA GLU A 24 7.04 8.09 -19.92
C GLU A 24 5.63 7.52 -20.11
N GLY A 25 4.63 8.28 -19.63
CA GLY A 25 3.21 7.96 -19.77
C GLY A 25 2.54 7.29 -18.57
N TYR A 26 3.30 6.84 -17.55
CA TYR A 26 2.72 6.17 -16.38
C TYR A 26 3.29 6.67 -15.06
N LYS A 27 2.39 6.90 -14.10
CA LYS A 27 2.69 7.13 -12.69
C LYS A 27 2.06 5.99 -11.89
N ILE A 28 2.88 5.15 -11.26
CA ILE A 28 2.41 3.98 -10.50
C ILE A 28 2.80 4.17 -9.03
N CYS A 29 1.80 4.08 -8.16
CA CYS A 29 1.92 4.07 -6.72
C CYS A 29 1.70 2.63 -6.23
N ILE A 30 2.62 2.13 -5.40
CA ILE A 30 2.49 0.83 -4.75
C ILE A 30 2.58 1.06 -3.24
N GLU A 31 1.51 0.71 -2.51
CA GLU A 31 1.44 0.81 -1.04
C GLU A 31 1.34 -0.59 -0.40
N ILE A 32 1.96 -0.75 0.77
CA ILE A 32 1.90 -1.98 1.59
C ILE A 32 1.17 -1.67 2.90
N ASP A 33 -0.07 -2.12 2.97
CA ASP A 33 -0.98 -1.87 4.08
C ASP A 33 -0.90 -2.98 5.14
N SER A 34 -0.38 -2.67 6.33
CA SER A 34 -0.45 -3.60 7.47
C SER A 34 -1.71 -3.33 8.30
N TYR A 35 -2.56 -4.35 8.46
CA TYR A 35 -3.75 -4.24 9.28
C TYR A 35 -3.37 -3.91 10.72
N GLY A 36 -2.39 -4.62 11.29
CA GLY A 36 -2.01 -4.45 12.68
C GLY A 36 -1.29 -3.15 13.02
N THR A 37 -0.35 -2.70 12.19
CA THR A 37 0.51 -1.54 12.49
C THR A 37 -0.03 -0.24 11.90
N HIS A 38 -0.74 -0.31 10.76
CA HIS A 38 -1.21 0.88 10.07
C HIS A 38 -2.70 1.09 10.08
N TRP A 39 -3.55 0.06 10.17
CA TRP A 39 -5.00 0.25 10.05
C TRP A 39 -5.81 0.05 11.33
N ARG A 40 -5.37 -0.85 12.22
CA ARG A 40 -6.11 -1.23 13.43
C ARG A 40 -6.27 -0.06 14.41
N ASP A 41 -5.23 0.75 14.53
CA ASP A 41 -5.15 1.82 15.53
C ASP A 41 -5.39 3.22 14.94
N LEU A 42 -5.84 3.32 13.68
CA LEU A 42 -6.20 4.60 13.09
C LEU A 42 -7.45 5.18 13.75
N ASP A 43 -7.39 6.48 14.03
CA ASP A 43 -8.61 7.22 14.31
C ASP A 43 -9.44 7.45 13.02
N ARG A 44 -10.68 7.89 13.22
CA ARG A 44 -11.63 8.13 12.11
C ARG A 44 -11.14 9.16 11.08
N TYR A 45 -10.31 10.11 11.49
CA TYR A 45 -9.80 11.17 10.63
C TYR A 45 -8.63 10.66 9.80
N GLN A 46 -7.72 9.91 10.40
CA GLN A 46 -6.63 9.26 9.69
C GLN A 46 -7.17 8.27 8.66
N PHE A 47 -8.16 7.45 9.04
CA PHE A 47 -8.85 6.56 8.10
C PHE A 47 -9.43 7.33 6.89
N ALA A 48 -10.19 8.39 7.14
CA ALA A 48 -10.76 9.21 6.07
C ALA A 48 -9.66 9.88 5.20
N ASP A 49 -8.57 10.30 5.82
CA ASP A 49 -7.44 10.93 5.14
C ASP A 49 -6.72 9.95 4.19
N HIS A 50 -6.55 8.68 4.57
CA HIS A 50 -6.05 7.63 3.67
C HIS A 50 -6.96 7.41 2.45
N LEU A 51 -8.29 7.44 2.63
CA LEU A 51 -9.23 7.33 1.51
C LEU A 51 -9.13 8.52 0.55
N ILE A 52 -9.03 9.74 1.10
CA ILE A 52 -8.89 10.95 0.30
C ILE A 52 -7.54 10.97 -0.44
N LEU A 53 -6.46 10.52 0.19
CA LEU A 53 -5.15 10.41 -0.45
C LEU A 53 -5.21 9.50 -1.69
N GLN A 54 -5.82 8.32 -1.56
CA GLN A 54 -5.99 7.41 -2.70
C GLN A 54 -6.78 8.08 -3.83
N ASN A 55 -7.88 8.76 -3.50
CA ASN A 55 -8.68 9.46 -4.51
C ASN A 55 -7.88 10.56 -5.21
N HIS A 56 -7.08 11.33 -4.46
CA HIS A 56 -6.23 12.37 -5.03
C HIS A 56 -5.22 11.81 -6.03
N LEU A 57 -4.55 10.70 -5.69
CA LEU A 57 -3.62 10.04 -6.59
C LEU A 57 -4.33 9.55 -7.87
N VAL A 58 -5.48 8.90 -7.73
CA VAL A 58 -6.27 8.42 -8.88
C VAL A 58 -6.69 9.57 -9.78
N VAL A 59 -7.17 10.68 -9.21
CA VAL A 59 -7.56 11.88 -9.98
C VAL A 59 -6.37 12.54 -10.67
N ASP A 60 -5.20 12.53 -10.03
CA ASP A 60 -3.94 12.99 -10.63
C ASP A 60 -3.37 11.99 -11.68
N GLY A 61 -4.10 10.93 -12.01
CA GLY A 61 -3.72 9.98 -13.07
C GLY A 61 -2.69 8.93 -12.62
N TRP A 62 -2.57 8.68 -11.33
CA TRP A 62 -1.78 7.56 -10.82
C TRP A 62 -2.55 6.25 -10.94
N ILE A 63 -1.85 5.20 -11.35
CA ILE A 63 -2.27 3.82 -11.14
C ILE A 63 -1.90 3.47 -9.69
N VAL A 64 -2.89 3.21 -8.85
CA VAL A 64 -2.69 2.91 -7.43
C VAL A 64 -2.90 1.41 -7.19
N MET A 65 -1.86 0.73 -6.70
CA MET A 65 -1.91 -0.66 -6.29
C MET A 65 -1.59 -0.77 -4.81
N ARG A 66 -2.47 -1.42 -4.05
CA ARG A 66 -2.31 -1.57 -2.60
C ARG A 66 -2.36 -3.04 -2.22
N PHE A 67 -1.42 -3.47 -1.39
CA PHE A 67 -1.30 -4.87 -0.96
C PHE A 67 -1.37 -4.94 0.55
N SER A 68 -2.16 -5.87 1.08
CA SER A 68 -2.12 -6.15 2.51
C SER A 68 -0.84 -6.90 2.88
N TYR A 69 -0.11 -6.39 3.86
CA TYR A 69 1.04 -7.09 4.43
C TYR A 69 0.63 -8.42 5.07
N ASP A 70 -0.50 -8.44 5.79
CA ASP A 70 -1.01 -9.61 6.49
C ASP A 70 -1.41 -10.74 5.51
N ASP A 71 -1.92 -10.41 4.32
CA ASP A 71 -2.23 -11.38 3.27
C ASP A 71 -0.96 -12.11 2.76
N LYS A 72 0.19 -11.41 2.68
CA LYS A 72 1.46 -12.05 2.33
C LYS A 72 1.93 -13.04 3.39
N ILE A 73 1.82 -12.70 4.68
CA ILE A 73 2.19 -13.61 5.78
C ILE A 73 1.31 -14.87 5.74
N ASN A 74 -0.01 -14.70 5.56
CA ASN A 74 -0.94 -15.83 5.57
C ASN A 74 -0.71 -16.80 4.41
N ARG A 75 -0.36 -16.30 3.21
CA ARG A 75 0.02 -17.17 2.08
C ARG A 75 1.30 -17.96 2.31
N VAL A 76 2.29 -17.37 2.98
CA VAL A 76 3.53 -18.08 3.33
C VAL A 76 3.30 -19.10 4.46
N ALA A 77 2.43 -18.79 5.43
CA ALA A 77 2.06 -19.74 6.46
C ALA A 77 1.32 -20.95 5.87
N ALA A 78 0.39 -20.71 4.94
CA ALA A 78 -0.35 -21.77 4.26
C ALA A 78 0.54 -22.65 3.36
N SER A 79 1.58 -22.10 2.73
CA SER A 79 2.53 -22.91 1.93
C SER A 79 3.49 -23.73 2.79
N LYS A 80 3.80 -23.28 4.02
CA LYS A 80 4.60 -24.04 4.98
C LYS A 80 3.82 -25.18 5.64
N SER A 81 2.52 -25.02 5.88
CA SER A 81 1.68 -26.09 6.46
C SER A 81 1.42 -27.24 5.47
N SER A 82 1.40 -26.98 4.16
CA SER A 82 1.26 -28.02 3.12
C SER A 82 2.51 -28.90 2.93
N ASN A 83 3.70 -28.45 3.34
CA ASN A 83 4.95 -29.23 3.20
C ASN A 83 5.18 -30.25 4.34
N ASN A 84 4.36 -30.23 5.40
CA ASN A 84 4.52 -31.12 6.55
C ASN A 84 3.63 -32.39 6.48
N TYR A 85 2.96 -32.64 5.35
CA TYR A 85 2.08 -33.80 5.13
C TYR A 85 2.61 -34.82 4.12
N SER A 86 3.87 -34.69 3.71
CA SER A 86 4.51 -35.56 2.69
C SER A 86 5.80 -36.24 3.19
N ALA A 87 5.92 -36.45 4.50
CA ALA A 87 6.96 -37.28 5.11
C ALA A 87 6.29 -38.37 5.96
N ASP A 88 5.68 -39.34 5.27
CA ASP A 88 5.40 -40.68 5.76
C ASP A 88 6.48 -41.64 5.22
#